data_AF-A0A7C2FZ48-F1
#
_entry.id   AF-A0A7C2FZ48-F1
#
_cell.length_a   1.000
_cell.length_b   1.000
_cell.length_c   1.000
_cell.angle_alpha   90.00
_cell.angle_beta   90.00
_cell.angle_gamma   90.00
#
_symmetry.space_group_name_H-M   'P 1'
#
loop_
_entity.id
_entity.type
_entity.pdbx_description
1 polymer ?
#
loop_
_entity_poly.entity_id
_entity_poly.type
_entity_poly.pdbx_seq_one_letter_code
_entity_poly.pdbx_strand_id
1 'polypeptide(L)'
;MLISLIEEHYGRHDIAGEIAEFSKNRWVAVEGCVEDRRVFIRCFRDQPLRIENGKDVVDCLKRYRRLNARSFYASINVYKSLHNREALDEPGNIVFTTPFFDIDGSLENWRIILDAAMVIVDFLEEKGVSKSVYLLWSGEGFT
;
A
#
# COMPACT_ATOMS: atom_id res chain seq x y z
N MET A 1 6.11 -18.56 -22.81
CA MET A 1 6.77 -17.82 -21.72
C MET A 1 6.13 -18.26 -20.43
N LEU A 2 6.92 -18.74 -19.45
CA LEU A 2 6.41 -18.92 -18.09
C LEU A 2 6.01 -17.55 -17.54
N ILE A 3 4.83 -17.45 -16.93
CA ILE A 3 4.44 -16.30 -16.12
C ILE A 3 5.33 -16.31 -14.87
N SER A 4 5.84 -15.16 -14.44
CA SER A 4 6.63 -15.10 -13.20
C SER A 4 5.73 -15.27 -11.98
N LEU A 5 6.26 -15.81 -10.87
CA LEU A 5 5.50 -15.94 -9.61
C LEU A 5 4.91 -14.60 -9.15
N ILE A 6 5.60 -13.47 -9.44
CA ILE A 6 5.14 -12.12 -9.15
C ILE A 6 3.89 -11.78 -9.97
N GLU A 7 3.92 -12.03 -11.28
CA GLU A 7 2.79 -11.80 -12.18
C GLU A 7 1.62 -12.74 -11.86
N GLU A 8 1.88 -13.96 -11.40
CA GLU A 8 0.86 -14.90 -10.94
C GLU A 8 0.19 -14.41 -9.65
N HIS A 9 0.97 -14.03 -8.64
CA HIS A 9 0.46 -13.57 -7.35
C HIS A 9 -0.37 -12.28 -7.48
N TYR A 10 0.24 -11.23 -8.01
CA TYR A 10 -0.42 -9.93 -8.15
C TYR A 10 -1.44 -9.89 -9.30
N GLY A 11 -1.42 -10.87 -10.20
CA GLY A 11 -2.41 -11.02 -11.25
C GLY A 11 -3.73 -11.63 -10.78
N ARG A 12 -3.77 -12.21 -9.57
CA ARG A 12 -5.03 -12.73 -9.01
C ARG A 12 -6.01 -11.59 -8.76
N HIS A 13 -7.28 -11.85 -9.07
CA HIS A 13 -8.33 -10.85 -8.99
C HIS A 13 -8.55 -10.32 -7.56
N ASP A 14 -8.47 -11.18 -6.55
CA ASP A 14 -8.59 -10.79 -5.14
C ASP A 14 -7.43 -9.87 -4.72
N ILE A 15 -6.19 -10.25 -5.01
CA ILE A 15 -5.00 -9.45 -4.67
C ILE A 15 -4.99 -8.09 -5.39
N ALA A 16 -5.18 -8.10 -6.71
CA ALA A 16 -5.20 -6.88 -7.50
C ALA A 16 -6.38 -5.97 -7.11
N GLY A 17 -7.51 -6.57 -6.73
CA GLY A 17 -8.69 -5.88 -6.23
C GLY A 17 -8.42 -5.13 -4.93
N GLU A 18 -7.87 -5.81 -3.93
CA GLU A 18 -7.53 -5.20 -2.63
C GLU A 18 -6.51 -4.06 -2.77
N ILE A 19 -5.44 -4.26 -3.56
CA ILE A 19 -4.45 -3.22 -3.84
C ILE A 19 -5.11 -2.00 -4.47
N ALA A 20 -5.96 -2.21 -5.47
CA ALA A 20 -6.63 -1.11 -6.16
C ALA A 20 -7.62 -0.40 -5.24
N GLU A 21 -8.42 -1.13 -4.47
CA GLU A 21 -9.41 -0.56 -3.56
C GLU A 21 -8.76 0.36 -2.54
N PHE A 22 -7.69 -0.10 -1.90
CA PHE A 22 -6.95 0.72 -0.95
C PHE A 22 -6.26 1.92 -1.62
N SER A 23 -5.75 1.74 -2.85
CA SER A 23 -4.98 2.76 -3.58
C SER A 23 -5.82 3.88 -4.20
N LYS A 24 -7.14 3.76 -4.26
CA LYS A 24 -8.02 4.77 -4.89
C LYS A 24 -7.75 6.17 -4.36
N ASN A 25 -7.49 7.11 -5.27
CA ASN A 25 -7.17 8.51 -4.96
C ASN A 25 -5.94 8.70 -4.03
N ARG A 26 -5.07 7.69 -3.90
CA ARG A 26 -3.83 7.78 -3.14
C ARG A 26 -2.63 7.81 -4.06
N TRP A 27 -1.54 8.39 -3.58
CA TRP A 27 -0.27 8.33 -4.30
C TRP A 27 0.37 6.95 -4.08
N VAL A 28 0.63 6.23 -5.16
CA VAL A 28 1.13 4.85 -5.11
C VAL A 28 2.64 4.80 -5.30
N ALA A 29 3.29 3.85 -4.63
CA ALA A 29 4.65 3.42 -4.92
C ALA A 29 4.68 1.92 -5.22
N VAL A 30 5.52 1.51 -6.18
CA VAL A 30 5.89 0.10 -6.35
C VAL A 30 7.35 -0.06 -6.02
N GLU A 31 7.63 -0.96 -5.09
CA GLU A 31 8.96 -1.29 -4.63
C GLU A 31 9.42 -2.60 -5.26
N GLY A 32 10.71 -2.70 -5.55
CA GLY A 32 11.35 -3.94 -5.95
C GLY A 32 12.86 -3.81 -5.95
N CYS A 33 13.50 -4.64 -6.76
CA CYS A 33 14.95 -4.78 -6.80
C CYS A 33 15.49 -4.73 -8.24
N VAL A 34 16.47 -3.85 -8.47
CA VAL A 34 17.23 -3.76 -9.71
C VAL A 34 18.71 -3.88 -9.36
N GLU A 35 19.39 -4.90 -9.89
CA GLU A 35 20.83 -5.15 -9.63
C GLU A 35 21.16 -5.13 -8.12
N ASP A 36 20.38 -5.87 -7.33
CA ASP A 36 20.49 -5.97 -5.87
C ASP A 36 20.25 -4.67 -5.09
N ARG A 37 19.76 -3.61 -5.76
CA ARG A 37 19.37 -2.35 -5.12
C ARG A 37 17.87 -2.24 -5.00
N ARG A 38 17.43 -1.88 -3.80
CA ARG A 38 16.03 -1.53 -3.52
C ARG A 38 15.65 -0.26 -4.25
N VAL A 39 14.57 -0.30 -5.05
CA VAL A 39 14.09 0.83 -5.85
C VAL A 39 12.60 1.04 -5.61
N PHE A 40 12.18 2.31 -5.50
CA PHE A 40 10.78 2.71 -5.45
C PHE A 40 10.41 3.52 -6.69
N ILE A 41 9.41 3.05 -7.43
CA ILE A 41 8.78 3.79 -8.51
C ILE A 41 7.54 4.47 -7.96
N ARG A 42 7.58 5.80 -7.88
CA ARG A 42 6.50 6.65 -7.34
C ARG A 42 5.88 7.56 -8.40
N CYS A 43 6.56 7.73 -9.53
CA CYS A 43 6.09 8.59 -10.61
C CYS A 43 6.35 7.91 -11.95
N PHE A 44 5.49 8.20 -12.91
CA PHE A 44 5.77 7.94 -14.31
C PHE A 44 5.98 9.29 -15.01
N ARG A 45 7.23 9.59 -15.36
CA ARG A 45 7.65 10.96 -15.74
C ARG A 45 7.29 11.91 -14.59
N ASP A 46 6.56 12.98 -14.89
CA ASP A 46 6.15 14.00 -13.90
C ASP A 46 4.78 13.71 -13.26
N GLN A 47 4.21 12.54 -13.51
CA GLN A 47 2.90 12.14 -12.99
C GLN A 47 3.05 11.23 -11.78
N PRO A 48 2.39 11.52 -10.64
CA PRO A 48 2.26 10.58 -9.55
C PRO A 48 1.69 9.25 -10.04
N LEU A 49 2.28 8.14 -9.59
CA LEU A 49 1.77 6.82 -9.90
C LEU A 49 0.43 6.62 -9.19
N ARG A 50 -0.50 6.00 -9.90
CA ARG A 50 -1.89 5.75 -9.49
C ARG A 50 -2.29 4.34 -9.87
N ILE A 51 -3.18 3.76 -9.07
CA ILE A 51 -3.85 2.48 -9.32
C ILE A 51 -5.32 2.71 -8.99
N GLU A 52 -6.20 2.67 -9.98
CA GLU A 52 -7.64 2.91 -9.80
C GLU A 52 -8.44 1.60 -9.85
N ASN A 53 -7.87 0.55 -10.44
CA ASN A 53 -8.49 -0.76 -10.62
C ASN A 53 -7.43 -1.88 -10.71
N GLY A 54 -7.87 -3.13 -10.58
CA GLY A 54 -6.96 -4.28 -10.61
C GLY A 54 -6.20 -4.45 -11.94
N LYS A 55 -6.72 -3.94 -13.06
CA LYS A 55 -6.00 -3.94 -14.34
C LYS A 55 -4.80 -3.00 -14.29
N ASP A 56 -4.88 -1.87 -13.59
CA ASP A 56 -3.75 -0.95 -13.43
C ASP A 56 -2.58 -1.62 -12.67
N VAL A 57 -2.85 -2.51 -11.71
CA VAL A 57 -1.83 -3.32 -11.02
C VAL A 57 -1.07 -4.18 -12.03
N VAL A 58 -1.80 -4.92 -12.86
CA VAL A 58 -1.24 -5.79 -13.89
C VAL A 58 -0.46 -4.99 -14.95
N ASP A 59 -1.00 -3.86 -15.38
CA ASP A 59 -0.34 -2.99 -16.37
C ASP A 59 0.92 -2.33 -15.78
N CYS A 60 0.92 -2.01 -14.48
CA CYS A 60 2.09 -1.52 -13.76
C CYS A 60 3.21 -2.57 -13.69
N LEU A 61 2.88 -3.83 -13.37
CA LEU A 61 3.85 -4.92 -13.37
C LEU A 61 4.45 -5.17 -14.75
N LYS A 62 3.63 -5.14 -15.81
CA LYS A 62 4.13 -5.28 -17.19
C LYS A 62 5.07 -4.14 -17.56
N ARG A 63 4.70 -2.90 -17.22
CA ARG A 63 5.50 -1.71 -17.50
C ARG A 63 6.86 -1.76 -16.79
N TYR A 64 6.87 -2.20 -15.54
CA TYR A 64 8.07 -2.24 -14.71
C TYR A 64 8.55 -3.67 -14.45
N ARG A 65 8.42 -4.58 -15.43
CA ARG A 65 8.74 -6.01 -15.25
C ARG A 65 10.15 -6.25 -14.73
N ARG A 66 11.12 -5.42 -15.14
CA ARG A 66 12.52 -5.52 -14.70
C ARG A 66 12.75 -5.08 -13.25
N LEU A 67 11.78 -4.42 -12.61
CA LEU A 67 11.84 -4.03 -11.21
C LEU A 67 11.77 -5.24 -10.27
N ASN A 68 11.25 -6.39 -10.73
CA ASN A 68 10.93 -7.53 -9.87
C ASN A 68 10.14 -7.05 -8.64
N ALA A 69 8.95 -6.50 -8.89
CA ALA A 69 8.13 -5.87 -7.87
C ALA A 69 7.93 -6.80 -6.66
N ARG A 70 8.22 -6.26 -5.48
CA ARG A 70 8.11 -6.93 -4.19
C ARG A 70 6.85 -6.48 -3.45
N SER A 71 6.57 -5.18 -3.45
CA SER A 71 5.47 -4.59 -2.69
C SER A 71 4.83 -3.40 -3.41
N PHE A 72 3.53 -3.22 -3.19
CA PHE A 72 2.79 -2.00 -3.52
C PHE A 72 2.52 -1.22 -2.24
N TYR A 73 2.67 0.09 -2.29
CA TYR A 73 2.37 1.01 -1.20
C TYR A 73 1.43 2.09 -1.70
N ALA A 74 0.54 2.56 -0.83
CA ALA A 74 -0.26 3.76 -1.07
C ALA A 74 -0.13 4.73 0.10
N SER A 75 -0.13 6.02 -0.17
CA SER A 75 0.03 7.06 0.84
C SER A 75 -1.11 7.06 1.86
N ILE A 76 -0.83 7.46 3.09
CA ILE A 76 -1.85 7.66 4.13
C ILE A 76 -2.89 8.73 3.76
N ASN A 77 -2.52 9.67 2.89
CA ASN A 77 -3.39 10.72 2.37
C ASN A 77 -4.20 10.23 1.18
N VAL A 78 -5.46 10.65 1.15
CA VAL A 78 -6.39 10.57 0.01
C VAL A 78 -6.50 11.96 -0.57
N TYR A 79 -6.24 12.07 -1.88
CA TYR A 79 -6.19 13.35 -2.59
C TYR A 79 -7.44 13.57 -3.43
N LYS A 80 -7.82 14.82 -3.64
CA LYS A 80 -8.86 15.19 -4.59
C LYS A 80 -8.36 15.02 -6.03
N SER A 81 -7.06 15.26 -6.25
CA SER A 81 -6.42 15.18 -7.55
C SER A 81 -4.97 14.73 -7.45
N LEU A 82 -4.51 13.97 -8.45
CA LEU A 82 -3.14 13.46 -8.57
C LEU A 82 -2.59 13.74 -9.99
N HIS A 83 -2.86 14.94 -10.52
CA HIS A 83 -2.49 15.32 -11.89
C HIS A 83 -1.03 15.72 -12.07
N ASN A 84 -0.29 16.02 -11.00
CA ASN A 84 1.14 16.36 -11.04
C ASN A 84 1.73 16.19 -9.63
N ARG A 85 3.03 16.43 -9.50
CA ARG A 85 3.74 16.27 -8.22
C ARG A 85 3.42 17.40 -7.26
N GLU A 86 3.21 18.61 -7.76
CA GLU A 86 2.89 19.79 -6.95
C GLU A 86 1.59 19.58 -6.16
N ALA A 87 0.62 18.89 -6.74
CA ALA A 87 -0.64 18.52 -6.09
C ALA A 87 -0.45 17.68 -4.82
N LEU A 88 0.68 16.95 -4.68
CA LEU A 88 0.97 16.15 -3.48
C LEU A 88 1.30 17.02 -2.26
N ASP A 89 1.84 18.22 -2.50
CA ASP A 89 2.30 19.13 -1.45
C ASP A 89 1.23 20.18 -1.08
N GLU A 90 0.11 20.23 -1.82
CA GLU A 90 -1.00 21.14 -1.58
C GLU A 90 -1.92 20.64 -0.44
N PRO A 91 -1.95 21.29 0.73
CA PRO A 91 -2.75 20.79 1.86
C PRO A 91 -4.25 20.76 1.55
N GLY A 92 -4.74 21.74 0.76
CA GLY A 92 -6.14 21.80 0.33
C GLY A 92 -6.54 20.70 -0.66
N ASN A 93 -5.58 19.96 -1.21
CA ASN A 93 -5.82 18.83 -2.08
C ASN A 93 -5.98 17.50 -1.29
N ILE A 94 -5.60 17.47 -0.01
CA ILE A 94 -5.77 16.30 0.88
C ILE A 94 -7.21 16.33 1.42
N VAL A 95 -8.01 15.32 1.07
CA VAL A 95 -9.42 15.23 1.48
C VAL A 95 -9.57 14.43 2.77
N PHE A 96 -8.79 13.36 2.90
CA PHE A 96 -8.75 12.51 4.10
C PHE A 96 -7.33 12.04 4.36
N THR A 97 -7.05 11.73 5.62
CA THR A 97 -5.83 11.03 6.02
C THR A 97 -6.25 9.83 6.86
N THR A 98 -5.74 8.65 6.51
CA THR A 98 -5.94 7.42 7.30
C THR A 98 -4.84 7.34 8.35
N PRO A 99 -5.15 7.42 9.65
CA PRO A 99 -4.18 7.16 10.69
C PRO A 99 -3.74 5.69 10.67
N PHE A 100 -2.46 5.44 10.85
CA PHE A 100 -1.88 4.10 10.94
C PHE A 100 -1.07 3.98 12.23
N PHE A 101 -1.13 2.79 12.84
CA PHE A 101 -0.27 2.41 13.95
C PHE A 101 0.56 1.23 13.48
N ASP A 102 1.86 1.45 13.28
CA ASP A 102 2.76 0.39 12.83
C ASP A 102 3.37 -0.30 14.05
N ILE A 103 3.08 -1.59 14.21
CA ILE A 103 3.60 -2.42 15.29
C ILE A 103 4.60 -3.39 14.69
N ASP A 104 5.86 -2.97 14.71
CA ASP A 104 6.99 -3.77 14.23
C ASP A 104 7.44 -4.80 15.28
N GLY A 105 7.89 -5.95 14.79
CA GLY A 105 8.51 -6.97 15.63
C GLY A 105 9.23 -8.02 14.80
N SER A 106 9.07 -9.28 15.20
CA SER A 106 9.62 -10.41 14.45
C SER A 106 8.62 -11.57 14.48
N LEU A 107 8.76 -12.50 13.53
CA LEU A 107 7.87 -13.66 13.41
C LEU A 107 7.84 -14.50 14.69
N GLU A 108 8.93 -14.58 15.43
CA GLU A 108 9.01 -15.32 16.70
C GLU A 108 8.12 -14.71 17.78
N ASN A 109 7.88 -13.40 17.71
CA ASN A 109 7.15 -12.62 18.70
C ASN A 109 5.73 -12.25 18.25
N TRP A 110 5.20 -12.87 17.18
CA TRP A 110 3.92 -12.49 16.58
C TRP A 110 2.74 -12.41 17.57
N ARG A 111 2.74 -13.23 18.62
CA ARG A 111 1.71 -13.18 19.67
C ARG A 111 1.76 -11.88 20.49
N ILE A 112 2.96 -11.44 20.84
CA ILE A 112 3.17 -10.19 21.58
C ILE A 112 2.74 -8.99 20.72
N ILE A 113 3.05 -9.04 19.42
CA ILE A 113 2.63 -8.02 18.45
C ILE A 113 1.10 -7.99 18.34
N LEU A 114 0.46 -9.16 18.25
CA LEU A 114 -1.00 -9.25 18.24
C LEU A 114 -1.62 -8.70 19.52
N ASP A 115 -1.07 -9.03 20.70
CA ASP A 115 -1.56 -8.51 21.97
C ASP A 115 -1.45 -6.98 22.02
N ALA A 116 -0.35 -6.41 21.53
CA ALA A 116 -0.18 -4.96 21.41
C ALA A 116 -1.21 -4.34 20.46
N ALA A 117 -1.48 -4.97 19.32
CA ALA A 117 -2.51 -4.53 18.39
C ALA A 117 -3.90 -4.53 19.02
N MET A 118 -4.23 -5.58 19.78
CA MET A 118 -5.53 -5.68 20.47
C MET A 118 -5.72 -4.57 21.51
N VAL A 119 -4.67 -4.19 22.25
CA VAL A 119 -4.73 -3.06 23.18
C VAL A 119 -5.08 -1.75 22.45
N ILE A 120 -4.53 -1.52 21.25
CA ILE A 120 -4.85 -0.34 20.44
C ILE A 120 -6.29 -0.40 19.93
N VAL A 121 -6.73 -1.56 19.43
CA VAL A 121 -8.10 -1.76 18.95
C VAL A 121 -9.12 -1.50 20.05
N ASP A 122 -8.91 -2.09 21.23
CA ASP A 122 -9.80 -1.93 22.39
C ASP A 122 -9.87 -0.46 22.82
N PHE A 123 -8.73 0.24 22.84
CA PHE A 123 -8.69 1.67 23.13
C PHE A 123 -9.49 2.50 22.12
N LEU A 124 -9.34 2.22 20.82
CA LEU A 124 -10.09 2.92 19.77
C LEU A 124 -11.60 2.65 19.87
N GLU A 125 -11.98 1.41 20.16
CA GLU A 125 -13.37 1.03 20.38
C GLU A 125 -13.98 1.77 21.59
N GLU A 126 -13.25 1.86 22.70
CA GLU A 126 -13.66 2.65 23.88
C GLU A 126 -13.89 4.13 23.55
N LYS A 127 -13.13 4.68 22.59
CA LYS A 127 -13.30 6.05 22.08
C LYS A 127 -14.37 6.17 20.97
N GLY A 128 -15.10 5.09 20.69
CA GLY A 128 -16.19 5.06 19.71
C GLY A 128 -15.74 4.87 18.27
N VAL A 129 -14.48 4.49 18.04
CA VAL A 129 -13.92 4.24 16.70
C VAL A 129 -13.83 2.73 16.49
N SER A 130 -14.90 2.12 15.96
CA SER A 130 -14.96 0.65 15.75
C SER A 130 -15.26 0.22 14.32
N LYS A 131 -15.93 1.05 13.52
CA LYS A 131 -16.35 0.68 12.15
C LYS A 131 -15.30 0.92 11.07
N SER A 132 -14.25 1.66 11.40
CA SER A 132 -13.19 2.09 10.48
C SER A 132 -11.81 1.65 10.95
N VAL A 133 -11.75 0.56 11.72
CA VAL A 133 -10.51 -0.04 12.19
C VAL A 133 -10.24 -1.27 11.34
N TYR A 134 -9.03 -1.35 10.79
CA TYR A 134 -8.53 -2.47 10.01
C TYR A 134 -7.24 -2.92 10.65
N LEU A 135 -6.99 -4.22 10.66
CA LEU A 135 -5.75 -4.79 11.13
C LEU A 135 -5.13 -5.56 9.97
N LEU A 136 -3.98 -5.10 9.49
CA LEU A 136 -3.29 -5.67 8.35
C LEU A 136 -2.00 -6.33 8.81
N TRP A 137 -1.83 -7.61 8.53
CA TRP A 137 -0.54 -8.27 8.72
C TRP A 137 0.46 -7.77 7.68
N SER A 138 1.49 -7.05 8.11
CA SER A 138 2.46 -6.40 7.22
C SER A 138 3.60 -7.31 6.77
N GLY A 139 3.71 -8.51 7.36
CA GLY A 139 4.73 -9.51 7.08
C GLY A 139 5.42 -10.00 8.35
N GLU A 140 5.87 -9.08 9.19
CA GLU A 140 6.51 -9.34 10.50
C GLU A 140 5.80 -8.63 11.67
N GLY A 141 4.71 -7.93 11.39
CA GLY A 141 3.96 -7.13 12.34
C GLY A 141 2.54 -6.83 11.87
N PHE A 142 1.93 -5.83 12.51
CA PHE A 142 0.60 -5.34 12.15
C PHE A 142 0.63 -3.82 11.87
N THR A 143 -0.20 -3.42 10.91
CA THR A 143 -0.46 -2.02 10.54
C THR A 143 -1.96 -1.73 10.57
#